data_AF-A0A945H2K4-F1
#
_entry.id   AF-A0A945H2K4-F1
#
_cell.length_a   1.000
_cell.length_b   1.000
_cell.length_c   1.000
_cell.angle_alpha   90.00
_cell.angle_beta   90.00
_cell.angle_gamma   90.00
#
_symmetry.space_group_name_H-M   'P 1'
#
loop_
_entity.id
_entity.type
_entity.pdbx_description
1 polymer ?
#
loop_
_entity_poly.entity_id
_entity_poly.type
_entity_poly.pdbx_seq_one_letter_code
_entity_poly.pdbx_strand_id
1 'polypeptide(L)'
;MSYFDIFALGWNLNAFMFVLNFILVLSTTRSNDPSVLMEETKVLQELKNEFDTFYPNRGFETLATYLIPFTAFFRVGFRMIEMRMFFRANKGTKLFDFMVYKYQSDINMAKRN
;
A
#
# COMPACT_ATOMS: atom_id res chain seq x y z
N MET A 1 6.48 11.59 -30.32
CA MET A 1 6.02 11.71 -28.91
C MET A 1 6.74 12.89 -28.31
N SER A 2 6.02 13.90 -27.86
CA SER A 2 6.58 15.11 -27.24
C SER A 2 6.93 14.86 -25.76
N TYR A 3 7.78 15.71 -25.19
CA TYR A 3 8.04 15.67 -23.74
C TYR A 3 6.77 15.86 -22.90
N PHE A 4 5.83 16.67 -23.40
CA PHE A 4 4.55 16.88 -22.75
C PHE A 4 3.69 15.60 -22.76
N ASP A 5 3.73 14.82 -23.85
CA ASP A 5 3.01 13.55 -23.96
C ASP A 5 3.54 12.52 -22.93
N ILE A 6 4.86 12.48 -22.74
CA ILE A 6 5.51 11.60 -21.73
C ILE A 6 5.11 12.03 -20.32
N PHE A 7 5.05 13.34 -20.06
CA PHE A 7 4.65 13.88 -18.78
C PHE A 7 3.18 13.57 -18.44
N ALA A 8 2.28 13.77 -19.41
CA ALA A 8 0.87 13.42 -19.29
C ALA A 8 0.66 11.91 -19.09
N LEU A 9 1.44 11.07 -19.79
CA LEU A 9 1.45 9.62 -19.59
C LEU A 9 1.79 9.25 -18.14
N GLY A 10 2.79 9.90 -17.55
CA GLY A 10 3.20 9.63 -16.16
C GLY A 10 2.10 9.90 -15.14
N TRP A 11 1.31 10.96 -15.32
CA TRP A 11 0.15 11.22 -14.48
C TRP A 11 -1.02 10.28 -14.73
N ASN A 12 -1.27 9.91 -15.99
CA ASN A 12 -2.28 8.90 -16.31
C ASN A 12 -1.95 7.55 -15.66
N LEU A 13 -0.67 7.16 -15.64
CA LEU A 13 -0.21 5.95 -14.93
C LEU A 13 -0.37 6.09 -13.42
N ASN A 14 -0.06 7.24 -12.82
CA ASN A 14 -0.33 7.49 -11.40
C ASN A 14 -1.84 7.34 -11.09
N ALA A 15 -2.71 7.92 -11.92
CA ALA A 15 -4.16 7.83 -11.78
C ALA A 15 -4.67 6.39 -11.92
N PHE A 16 -4.15 5.65 -12.89
CA PHE A 16 -4.47 4.22 -13.06
C PHE A 16 -4.13 3.41 -11.79
N MET A 17 -2.99 3.69 -11.18
CA MET A 17 -2.53 2.97 -9.98
C MET A 17 -3.33 3.36 -8.74
N PHE A 18 -3.82 4.61 -8.67
CA PHE A 18 -4.80 5.01 -7.66
C PHE A 18 -6.07 4.17 -7.76
N VAL A 19 -6.63 4.03 -8.98
CA VAL A 19 -7.83 3.21 -9.22
C VAL A 19 -7.59 1.75 -8.85
N LEU A 20 -6.45 1.16 -9.23
CA LEU A 20 -6.12 -0.21 -8.86
C LEU A 20 -6.04 -0.42 -7.34
N ASN A 21 -5.37 0.48 -6.61
CA ASN A 21 -5.34 0.43 -5.14
C ASN A 21 -6.74 0.52 -4.55
N PHE A 22 -7.60 1.39 -5.09
CA PHE A 22 -8.97 1.53 -4.62
C PHE A 22 -9.78 0.24 -4.82
N ILE A 23 -9.64 -0.41 -5.99
CA ILE A 23 -10.28 -1.70 -6.27
C ILE A 23 -9.82 -2.77 -5.27
N LEU A 24 -8.53 -2.84 -4.95
CA LEU A 24 -8.00 -3.80 -3.96
C LEU A 24 -8.59 -3.61 -2.56
N VAL A 25 -8.76 -2.35 -2.14
CA VAL A 25 -9.41 -2.05 -0.86
C VAL A 25 -10.85 -2.53 -0.89
N LEU A 26 -11.62 -2.16 -1.92
CA LEU A 26 -13.01 -2.56 -2.06
C LEU A 26 -13.19 -4.09 -2.12
N SER A 27 -12.30 -4.81 -2.80
CA SER A 27 -12.38 -6.27 -2.89
C SER A 27 -12.20 -6.93 -1.53
N THR A 28 -11.36 -6.35 -0.67
CA THR A 28 -11.05 -6.90 0.65
C THR A 28 -12.18 -6.65 1.64
N THR A 29 -12.85 -5.49 1.57
CA THR A 29 -13.99 -5.18 2.42
C THR A 29 -15.20 -6.06 2.10
N ARG A 30 -15.41 -6.41 0.83
CA ARG A 30 -16.60 -7.19 0.41
C ARG A 30 -16.57 -8.67 0.78
N SER A 31 -15.39 -9.25 0.99
CA SER A 31 -15.22 -10.69 1.16
C SER A 31 -15.25 -11.19 2.61
N ASN A 32 -15.30 -10.29 3.59
CA ASN A 32 -15.09 -10.62 4.99
C ASN A 32 -16.32 -10.31 5.85
N ASP A 33 -16.51 -11.11 6.89
CA ASP A 33 -17.52 -10.87 7.94
C ASP A 33 -17.20 -9.56 8.70
N PRO A 34 -18.20 -8.70 8.99
CA PRO A 34 -17.99 -7.45 9.72
C PRO A 34 -17.26 -7.61 11.06
N SER A 35 -17.50 -8.69 11.79
CA SER A 35 -16.84 -8.96 13.08
C SER A 35 -15.34 -9.22 12.90
N VAL A 36 -14.98 -10.05 11.92
CA VAL A 36 -13.59 -10.34 11.56
C VAL A 36 -12.88 -9.08 11.06
N LEU A 37 -13.55 -8.27 10.23
CA LEU A 37 -13.00 -6.98 9.77
C LEU A 37 -12.70 -6.04 10.92
N MET A 38 -13.53 -6.02 11.98
CA MET A 38 -13.33 -5.14 13.12
C MET A 38 -12.09 -5.54 13.93
N GLU A 39 -11.87 -6.85 14.15
CA GLU A 39 -10.67 -7.36 14.80
C GLU A 39 -9.40 -7.10 13.96
N GLU A 40 -9.44 -7.42 12.67
CA GLU A 40 -8.34 -7.16 11.72
C GLU A 40 -8.00 -5.65 11.68
N THR A 41 -9.01 -4.78 11.67
CA THR A 41 -8.82 -3.33 11.69
C THR A 41 -8.16 -2.87 12.99
N LYS A 42 -8.53 -3.44 14.14
CA LYS A 42 -7.93 -3.08 15.43
C LYS A 42 -6.42 -3.40 15.44
N VAL A 43 -6.04 -4.60 14.99
CA VAL A 43 -4.63 -5.00 14.89
C VAL A 43 -3.86 -4.06 13.96
N LEU A 44 -4.42 -3.76 12.78
CA LEU A 44 -3.78 -2.83 11.84
C LEU A 44 -3.68 -1.41 12.40
N GLN A 45 -4.65 -0.97 13.20
CA GLN A 45 -4.63 0.34 13.84
C GLN A 45 -3.51 0.45 14.88
N GLU A 46 -3.31 -0.59 15.69
CA GLU A 46 -2.22 -0.65 16.67
C GLU A 46 -0.86 -0.59 15.97
N LEU A 47 -0.67 -1.40 14.93
CA LEU A 47 0.55 -1.39 14.10
C LEU A 47 0.76 -0.04 13.41
N LYS A 48 -0.31 0.58 12.90
CA LYS A 48 -0.25 1.90 12.28
C LYS A 48 0.19 2.96 13.30
N ASN A 49 -0.36 2.95 14.50
CA ASN A 49 0.00 3.93 15.54
C ASN A 49 1.48 3.81 15.93
N GLU A 50 1.99 2.58 16.05
CA GLU A 50 3.41 2.34 16.29
C GLU A 50 4.27 2.83 15.10
N PHE A 51 3.88 2.48 13.87
CA PHE A 51 4.56 2.93 12.66
C PHE A 51 4.61 4.46 12.53
N ASP A 52 3.51 5.15 12.85
CA ASP A 52 3.42 6.61 12.78
C ASP A 52 4.35 7.30 13.79
N THR A 53 4.77 6.60 14.86
CA THR A 53 5.78 7.11 15.80
C THR A 53 7.16 7.25 15.12
N PHE A 54 7.48 6.35 14.19
CA PHE A 54 8.72 6.40 13.41
C PHE A 54 8.59 7.24 12.13
N TYR A 55 7.39 7.31 11.55
CA TYR A 55 7.14 7.96 10.26
C TYR A 55 5.91 8.90 10.29
N PRO A 56 5.95 10.01 11.06
CA PRO A 56 4.77 10.85 11.33
C PRO A 56 4.16 11.49 10.08
N ASN A 57 4.97 11.77 9.05
CA ASN A 57 4.54 12.47 7.84
C ASN A 57 4.24 11.54 6.65
N ARG A 58 4.19 10.22 6.87
CA ARG A 58 4.09 9.23 5.78
C ARG A 58 2.86 9.39 4.90
N GLY A 59 1.75 9.83 5.48
CA GLY A 59 0.51 10.12 4.75
C GLY A 59 0.71 11.23 3.71
N PHE A 60 1.28 12.36 4.13
CA PHE A 60 1.57 13.49 3.25
C PHE A 60 2.59 13.13 2.17
N GLU A 61 3.65 12.39 2.52
CA GLU A 61 4.60 11.87 1.52
C GLU A 61 3.90 11.01 0.47
N THR A 62 2.92 10.20 0.88
CA THR A 62 2.17 9.35 -0.05
C THR A 62 1.31 10.16 -0.99
N LEU A 63 0.64 11.19 -0.51
CA LEU A 63 -0.11 12.11 -1.37
C LEU A 63 0.82 12.86 -2.35
N ALA A 64 1.98 13.32 -1.87
CA ALA A 64 2.96 14.00 -2.70
C ALA A 64 3.45 13.13 -3.88
N THR A 65 3.53 11.80 -3.72
CA THR A 65 3.90 10.91 -4.84
C THR A 65 2.88 10.85 -5.98
N TYR A 66 1.63 11.26 -5.77
CA TYR A 66 0.70 11.34 -6.90
C TYR A 66 0.89 12.63 -7.72
N LEU A 67 1.52 13.66 -7.13
CA LEU A 67 1.77 14.94 -7.79
C LEU A 67 2.97 14.88 -8.75
N ILE A 68 3.93 13.99 -8.49
CA ILE A 68 5.12 13.81 -9.34
C ILE A 68 4.85 12.67 -10.34
N PRO A 69 4.97 12.92 -11.67
CA PRO A 69 4.71 11.90 -12.69
C PRO A 69 5.50 10.62 -12.45
N PHE A 70 4.88 9.47 -12.75
CA PHE A 70 5.45 8.12 -12.59
C PHE A 70 5.77 7.66 -11.16
N THR A 71 5.91 8.55 -10.17
CA THR A 71 6.40 8.13 -8.85
C THR A 71 5.40 7.24 -8.09
N ALA A 72 4.11 7.58 -8.09
CA ALA A 72 3.08 6.68 -7.57
C ALA A 72 3.00 5.38 -8.38
N PHE A 73 3.18 5.44 -9.70
CA PHE A 73 3.18 4.24 -10.54
C PHE A 73 4.24 3.23 -10.11
N PHE A 74 5.50 3.66 -10.00
CA PHE A 74 6.57 2.77 -9.56
C PHE A 74 6.37 2.32 -8.11
N ARG A 75 6.04 3.23 -7.19
CA ARG A 75 5.82 2.90 -5.77
C ARG A 75 4.76 1.82 -5.60
N VAL A 76 3.59 1.99 -6.21
CA VAL A 76 2.50 1.02 -6.10
C VAL A 76 2.80 -0.25 -6.91
N GLY A 77 3.46 -0.11 -8.06
CA GLY A 77 3.89 -1.25 -8.87
C GLY A 77 4.80 -2.20 -8.11
N PHE A 78 5.83 -1.67 -7.44
CA PHE A 78 6.71 -2.47 -6.58
C PHE A 78 5.94 -3.14 -5.44
N ARG A 79 5.01 -2.43 -4.80
CA ARG A 79 4.16 -3.01 -3.74
C ARG A 79 3.27 -4.14 -4.25
N MET A 80 2.72 -4.03 -5.46
CA MET A 80 1.94 -5.12 -6.08
C MET A 80 2.81 -6.35 -6.38
N ILE A 81 4.05 -6.14 -6.83
CA ILE A 81 5.00 -7.23 -7.05
C ILE A 81 5.34 -7.91 -5.72
N GLU A 82 5.66 -7.14 -4.68
CA GLU A 82 5.94 -7.64 -3.33
C GLU A 82 4.76 -8.46 -2.79
N MET A 83 3.55 -7.93 -2.90
CA MET A 83 2.32 -8.61 -2.50
C MET A 83 2.12 -9.92 -3.27
N ARG A 84 2.33 -9.92 -4.60
CA ARG A 84 2.24 -11.13 -5.42
C ARG A 84 3.27 -12.18 -5.00
N MET A 85 4.50 -11.76 -4.70
CA MET A 85 5.53 -12.67 -4.21
C MET A 85 5.15 -13.25 -2.84
N PHE A 86 4.63 -12.42 -1.94
CA PHE A 86 4.15 -12.84 -0.62
C PHE A 86 3.06 -13.91 -0.72
N PHE A 87 2.03 -13.70 -1.54
CA PHE A 87 0.95 -14.69 -1.73
C PHE A 87 1.42 -15.97 -2.43
N ARG A 88 2.41 -15.87 -3.31
CA ARG A 88 3.00 -17.07 -3.94
C ARG A 88 3.79 -17.91 -2.93
N ALA A 89 4.50 -17.27 -2.01
CA ALA A 89 5.27 -17.94 -0.97
C ALA A 89 4.36 -18.48 0.16
N ASN A 90 3.31 -17.74 0.50
CA ASN A 90 2.43 -18.03 1.63
C ASN A 90 1.01 -18.36 1.15
N LYS A 91 0.79 -19.62 0.74
CA LYS A 91 -0.52 -20.08 0.27
C LYS A 91 -1.57 -20.00 1.37
N GLY A 92 -2.78 -19.55 1.03
CA GLY A 92 -3.90 -19.43 1.96
C GLY A 92 -3.89 -18.18 2.84
N THR A 93 -2.96 -17.25 2.62
CA THR A 93 -2.93 -15.96 3.32
C THR A 93 -3.86 -14.94 2.67
N LYS A 94 -4.33 -13.99 3.48
CA LYS A 94 -5.20 -12.89 3.10
C LYS A 94 -4.41 -11.59 2.94
N LEU A 95 -5.05 -10.57 2.38
CA LEU A 95 -4.47 -9.22 2.31
C LEU A 95 -4.12 -8.67 3.70
N PHE A 96 -4.93 -8.98 4.71
CA PHE A 96 -4.63 -8.65 6.10
C PHE A 96 -3.24 -9.15 6.53
N ASP A 97 -2.91 -10.41 6.26
CA ASP A 97 -1.64 -11.01 6.64
C ASP A 97 -0.45 -10.30 5.96
N PHE A 98 -0.61 -9.93 4.69
CA PHE A 98 0.38 -9.13 3.96
C PHE A 98 0.57 -7.75 4.59
N MET A 99 -0.52 -7.08 4.99
CA MET A 99 -0.47 -5.77 5.63
C MET A 99 0.23 -5.83 7.00
N VAL A 100 -0.07 -6.84 7.81
CA VAL A 100 0.61 -7.09 9.10
C VAL A 100 2.10 -7.32 8.89
N TYR A 101 2.47 -8.21 7.97
CA TYR A 101 3.86 -8.46 7.58
C TYR A 101 4.57 -7.15 7.20
N LYS A 102 3.93 -6.32 6.39
CA LYS A 102 4.56 -5.10 5.89
C LYS A 102 4.79 -4.07 7.00
N TYR A 103 3.78 -3.82 7.84
CA TYR A 103 3.92 -2.92 8.97
C TYR A 103 5.01 -3.39 9.94
N GLN A 104 5.00 -4.66 10.32
CA GLN A 104 6.00 -5.22 11.23
C GLN A 104 7.41 -5.14 10.64
N SER A 105 7.58 -5.45 9.35
CA SER A 105 8.87 -5.35 8.67
C SER A 105 9.41 -3.92 8.70
N ASP A 106 8.57 -2.93 8.40
CA ASP A 106 8.98 -1.53 8.36
C ASP A 106 9.29 -0.97 9.76
N ILE A 107 8.48 -1.32 10.78
CA ILE A 107 8.74 -0.98 12.19
C ILE A 107 10.04 -1.61 12.67
N ASN A 108 10.26 -2.90 12.39
CA ASN A 108 11.48 -3.60 12.81
C ASN A 108 12.73 -3.01 12.14
N MET A 109 12.62 -2.56 10.89
CA MET A 109 13.69 -1.83 10.22
C MET A 109 13.97 -0.49 10.91
N ALA A 110 12.92 0.26 11.26
CA ALA A 110 13.07 1.53 11.97
C ALA A 110 13.68 1.37 13.38
N LYS A 111 13.37 0.27 14.09
CA LYS A 111 13.96 -0.04 15.41
C LYS A 111 15.44 -0.46 15.36
N ARG A 112 15.91 -0.95 14.21
CA ARG A 112 17.30 -1.43 14.03
C ARG A 112 18.27 -0.32 13.58
N ASN A 113 17.74 0.78 13.07
CA ASN A 113 18.49 1.98 12.68
C ASN A 113 18.47 3.02 13.80
#